data_AF-A0A7C1HYA3-F1
#
_entry.id   AF-A0A7C1HYA3-F1
#
_cell.length_a   1.000
_cell.length_b   1.000
_cell.length_c   1.000
_cell.angle_alpha   90.00
_cell.angle_beta   90.00
_cell.angle_gamma   90.00
#
_symmetry.space_group_name_H-M   'P 1'
#
loop_
_entity.id
_entity.type
_entity.pdbx_description
1 polymer ?
#
loop_
_entity_poly.entity_id
_entity_poly.type
_entity_poly.pdbx_seq_one_letter_code
_entity_poly.pdbx_strand_id
1 'polypeptide(L)'
;MTVVTHKMLRDKLRKGRIRGNWRVLDENEKALYRVALAYTKPKRRTARVNGRRQEIEIGRTIVQTLLVQKLLELFEKLLETRGMKIFKRGFAKAVELQQRCGTVVWASSLPQWLKDPDFIFWLGAMRRGT
;
A
#
# COMPACT_ATOMS: atom_id res chain seq x y z
N MET A 1 -17.36 6.20 -0.09
CA MET A 1 -16.45 7.24 0.43
C MET A 1 -15.46 6.58 1.39
N THR A 2 -14.18 6.53 1.03
CA THR A 2 -13.13 6.00 1.91
C THR A 2 -12.69 7.09 2.89
N VAL A 3 -12.69 6.77 4.18
CA VAL A 3 -12.30 7.69 5.25
C VAL A 3 -10.97 7.23 5.83
N VAL A 4 -10.02 8.14 6.03
CA VAL A 4 -8.75 7.84 6.70
C VAL A 4 -8.80 8.34 8.14
N THR A 5 -8.63 7.39 9.07
CA THR A 5 -8.62 7.66 10.51
C THR A 5 -7.20 7.58 11.09
N HIS A 6 -6.99 8.18 12.26
CA HIS A 6 -5.71 8.10 12.98
C HIS A 6 -5.29 6.66 13.29
N LYS A 7 -6.24 5.81 13.69
CA LYS A 7 -5.98 4.40 14.00
C LYS A 7 -5.45 3.66 12.77
N MET A 8 -6.10 3.86 11.61
CA MET A 8 -5.65 3.29 10.34
C MET A 8 -4.22 3.73 10.00
N LEU A 9 -3.93 5.03 10.05
CA LEU A 9 -2.59 5.55 9.79
C LEU A 9 -1.55 4.92 10.76
N ARG A 10 -1.86 4.85 12.05
CA ARG A 10 -0.94 4.27 13.03
C ARG A 10 -0.66 2.78 12.76
N ASP A 11 -1.70 2.02 12.43
CA ASP A 11 -1.58 0.58 12.16
C ASP A 11 -0.78 0.30 10.88
N LYS A 12 -1.05 1.04 9.81
CA LYS A 12 -0.33 0.89 8.54
C LYS A 12 1.13 1.32 8.69
N LEU A 13 1.42 2.40 9.40
CA LEU A 13 2.78 2.83 9.70
C LEU A 13 3.54 1.76 10.49
N ARG A 14 2.92 1.19 11.54
CA ARG A 14 3.54 0.12 12.33
C ARG A 14 3.92 -1.07 11.44
N LYS A 15 2.99 -1.55 10.61
CA LYS A 15 3.24 -2.67 9.67
C LYS A 15 4.35 -2.32 8.67
N GLY A 16 4.33 -1.11 8.10
CA GLY A 16 5.35 -0.67 7.16
C GLY A 16 6.74 -0.49 7.77
N ARG A 17 6.83 -0.11 9.07
CA ARG A 17 8.10 -0.06 9.79
C ARG A 17 8.66 -1.45 10.07
N ILE A 18 7.83 -2.39 10.52
CA ILE A 18 8.25 -3.79 10.76
C ILE A 18 8.78 -4.42 9.48
N ARG A 19 8.14 -4.15 8.34
CA ARG A 19 8.56 -4.66 7.01
C ARG A 19 9.74 -3.90 6.40
N GLY A 20 10.21 -2.82 7.03
CA GLY A 20 11.27 -1.96 6.50
C GLY A 20 10.84 -1.03 5.35
N ASN A 21 9.63 -1.17 4.81
CA ASN A 21 9.12 -0.37 3.68
C ASN A 21 9.05 1.14 3.98
N TRP A 22 8.92 1.54 5.26
CA TRP A 22 8.99 2.96 5.65
C TRP A 22 10.28 3.64 5.21
N ARG A 23 11.41 2.91 5.16
CA ARG A 23 12.70 3.48 4.74
C ARG A 23 12.73 3.82 3.26
N VAL A 24 11.96 3.09 2.44
CA VAL A 24 11.91 3.19 0.98
C VAL A 24 11.11 4.42 0.52
N LEU A 25 10.17 4.91 1.32
CA LEU A 25 9.39 6.10 0.98
C LEU A 25 10.29 7.33 0.83
N ASP A 26 9.93 8.23 -0.09
CA ASP A 26 10.64 9.50 -0.26
C ASP A 26 10.34 10.50 0.88
N GLU A 27 10.99 11.65 0.87
CA GLU A 27 10.81 12.67 1.91
C GLU A 27 9.42 13.31 1.92
N ASN A 28 8.85 13.57 0.75
CA ASN A 28 7.53 14.18 0.59
C ASN A 28 6.40 13.22 1.03
N GLU A 29 6.54 11.95 0.70
CA GLU A 29 5.67 10.85 1.13
C GLU A 29 5.70 10.71 2.65
N LYS A 30 6.89 10.72 3.25
CA LYS A 30 7.06 10.70 4.71
C LYS A 30 6.45 11.94 5.35
N ALA A 31 6.63 13.12 4.75
CA ALA A 31 6.08 14.38 5.24
C ALA A 31 4.54 14.36 5.21
N LEU A 32 3.93 13.97 4.08
CA LEU A 32 2.49 13.82 3.94
C LEU A 32 1.93 12.87 5.01
N TYR A 33 2.58 11.73 5.21
CA TYR A 33 2.16 10.75 6.21
C TYR A 33 2.22 11.31 7.65
N ARG A 34 3.31 12.02 7.99
CA ARG A 34 3.49 12.64 9.31
C ARG A 34 2.45 13.73 9.56
N VAL A 35 2.17 14.56 8.55
CA VAL A 35 1.14 15.60 8.64
C VAL A 35 -0.24 14.97 8.82
N ALA A 36 -0.57 13.92 8.05
CA ALA A 36 -1.84 13.20 8.21
C ALA A 36 -1.99 12.59 9.61
N LEU A 37 -0.93 12.00 10.16
CA LEU A 37 -0.92 11.50 11.54
C LEU A 37 -1.12 12.60 12.57
N ALA A 38 -0.40 13.72 12.43
CA ALA A 38 -0.51 14.85 13.35
C ALA A 38 -1.90 15.49 13.30
N TYR A 39 -2.46 15.64 12.10
CA TYR A 39 -3.79 16.20 11.88
C TYR A 39 -4.89 15.33 12.50
N THR A 40 -4.84 14.01 12.25
CA THR A 40 -5.84 13.05 12.74
C THR A 40 -5.68 12.71 14.23
N LYS A 41 -4.54 13.07 14.84
CA LYS A 41 -4.24 12.80 16.26
C LYS A 41 -5.41 13.25 17.15
N PRO A 42 -6.02 12.32 17.91
CA PRO A 42 -7.11 12.66 18.78
C PRO A 42 -6.67 13.66 19.86
N LYS A 43 -7.55 14.61 20.16
CA LYS A 43 -7.34 15.56 21.25
C LYS A 43 -8.32 15.25 22.37
N ARG A 44 -7.82 15.11 23.59
CA ARG A 44 -8.65 15.03 24.79
C ARG A 44 -9.21 16.40 25.10
N ARG A 45 -10.52 16.48 25.32
CA ARG A 45 -11.18 17.68 25.81
C ARG A 45 -12.11 17.31 26.95
N THR A 46 -12.20 18.18 27.94
CA THR A 46 -13.22 18.07 28.97
C THR A 46 -14.48 18.78 28.49
N ALA A 47 -15.60 18.08 28.44
CA ALA A 47 -16.89 18.69 28.16
C ALA A 47 -17.89 18.33 29.26
N ARG A 48 -18.88 19.19 29.48
CA ARG A 48 -20.02 18.87 30.34
C ARG A 48 -21.04 18.09 29.52
N VAL A 49 -21.25 16.83 29.87
CA VAL A 49 -22.30 15.97 29.30
C VAL A 49 -23.23 15.62 30.45
N ASN A 50 -24.51 16.00 30.33
CA ASN A 50 -25.52 15.80 31.38
C ASN A 50 -25.10 16.37 32.76
N GLY A 51 -24.53 17.58 32.77
CA GLY A 51 -24.09 18.26 33.99
C GLY A 51 -22.77 17.74 34.60
N ARG A 52 -22.25 16.59 34.16
CA ARG A 52 -20.99 16.01 34.64
C ARG A 52 -19.84 16.35 33.71
N ARG A 53 -18.66 16.66 34.26
CA ARG A 53 -17.42 16.77 33.47
C ARG A 53 -17.01 15.36 33.03
N GLN A 54 -16.93 15.16 31.71
CA GLN A 54 -16.40 13.94 31.11
C GLN A 54 -15.24 14.29 30.18
N GLU A 55 -14.20 13.46 30.17
CA GLU A 55 -13.18 13.52 29.12
C GLU A 55 -13.74 12.89 27.85
N ILE A 56 -13.74 13.67 26.77
CA ILE A 56 -14.14 13.23 25.44
C ILE A 56 -12.90 13.27 24.55
N GLU A 57 -12.70 12.20 23.80
CA GLU A 57 -11.68 12.13 22.76
C GLU A 57 -12.30 12.57 21.43
N ILE A 58 -11.82 13.71 20.91
CA ILE A 58 -12.26 14.22 19.61
C ILE A 58 -11.20 13.84 18.57
N GLY A 59 -11.51 12.84 17.75
CA GLY A 59 -10.71 12.45 16.60
C GLY A 59 -11.03 13.31 15.37
N ARG A 60 -10.03 13.54 14.52
CA ARG A 60 -10.26 14.08 13.17
C ARG A 60 -10.09 12.98 12.14
N THR A 61 -10.85 13.07 11.07
CA THR A 61 -10.78 12.17 9.93
C THR A 61 -10.50 12.95 8.65
N ILE A 62 -9.87 12.27 7.69
CA ILE A 62 -9.61 12.80 6.36
C ILE A 62 -10.62 12.17 5.41
N VAL A 63 -11.38 13.01 4.71
CA VAL A 63 -12.44 12.65 3.76
C VAL A 63 -12.20 13.18 2.35
N GLN A 64 -11.25 14.10 2.17
CA GLN A 64 -10.96 14.69 0.87
C GLN A 64 -10.39 13.63 -0.08
N THR A 65 -11.05 13.46 -1.23
CA THR A 65 -10.83 12.32 -2.14
C THR A 65 -9.38 12.18 -2.61
N LEU A 66 -8.77 13.26 -3.06
CA LEU A 66 -7.40 13.26 -3.59
C LEU A 66 -6.36 12.89 -2.51
N LEU A 67 -6.53 13.40 -1.30
CA LEU A 67 -5.64 13.16 -0.17
C LEU A 67 -5.80 11.73 0.31
N VAL A 68 -7.04 11.23 0.37
CA VAL A 68 -7.31 9.83 0.68
C VAL A 68 -6.65 8.92 -0.35
N GLN A 69 -6.78 9.22 -1.64
CA GLN A 69 -6.13 8.45 -2.70
C GLN A 69 -4.61 8.41 -2.53
N LYS A 70 -3.95 9.56 -2.35
CA LYS A 70 -2.51 9.61 -2.08
C LYS A 70 -2.11 8.81 -0.84
N LEU A 71 -2.90 8.87 0.22
CA LEU A 71 -2.64 8.08 1.44
C LEU A 71 -2.83 6.57 1.21
N LEU A 72 -3.78 6.17 0.37
CA LEU A 72 -3.97 4.77 -0.02
C LEU A 72 -2.79 4.25 -0.84
N GLU A 73 -2.27 5.02 -1.78
CA GLU A 73 -1.04 4.69 -2.53
C GLU A 73 0.15 4.48 -1.57
N LEU A 74 0.28 5.34 -0.56
CA LEU A 74 1.28 5.16 0.50
C LEU A 74 1.04 3.90 1.33
N PHE A 75 -0.22 3.55 1.60
CA PHE A 75 -0.53 2.30 2.31
C PHE A 75 -0.14 1.08 1.50
N GLU A 76 -0.33 1.09 0.19
CA GLU A 76 0.10 0.00 -0.69
C GLU A 76 1.62 -0.16 -0.64
N LYS A 77 2.38 0.93 -0.73
CA LYS A 77 3.85 0.91 -0.59
C LYS A 77 4.29 0.39 0.78
N LEU A 78 3.65 0.84 1.86
CA LEU A 78 3.98 0.41 3.22
C LEU A 78 3.62 -1.07 3.47
N LEU A 79 2.51 -1.53 2.92
CA LEU A 79 2.01 -2.89 3.10
C LEU A 79 2.51 -3.86 2.03
N GLU A 80 3.38 -3.42 1.13
CA GLU A 80 3.94 -4.31 0.13
C GLU A 80 4.72 -5.46 0.80
N THR A 81 4.33 -6.70 0.52
CA THR A 81 5.04 -7.88 1.02
C THR A 81 6.12 -8.31 0.04
N ARG A 82 7.06 -9.17 0.49
CA ARG A 82 8.04 -9.78 -0.40
C ARG A 82 7.35 -10.56 -1.54
N GLY A 83 6.27 -11.29 -1.23
CA GLY A 83 5.47 -11.99 -2.23
C GLY A 83 4.85 -11.05 -3.26
N MET A 84 4.28 -9.92 -2.83
CA MET A 84 3.75 -8.89 -3.74
C MET A 84 4.85 -8.31 -4.65
N LYS A 85 6.06 -8.07 -4.13
CA LYS A 85 7.21 -7.60 -4.94
C LYS A 85 7.59 -8.64 -6.00
N ILE A 86 7.67 -9.91 -5.62
CA ILE A 86 7.96 -11.01 -6.54
C ILE A 86 6.88 -11.06 -7.62
N PHE A 87 5.61 -11.09 -7.22
CA PHE A 87 4.48 -11.14 -8.14
C PHE A 87 4.45 -9.95 -9.11
N LYS A 88 4.64 -8.71 -8.64
CA LYS A 88 4.73 -7.52 -9.51
C LYS A 88 5.84 -7.62 -10.55
N ARG A 89 7.02 -8.10 -10.16
CA ARG A 89 8.13 -8.34 -11.11
C ARG A 89 7.80 -9.44 -12.10
N GLY A 90 7.19 -10.52 -11.63
CA GLY A 90 6.74 -11.63 -12.46
C GLY A 90 5.71 -11.20 -13.48
N PHE A 91 4.75 -10.38 -13.07
CA PHE A 91 3.72 -9.80 -13.93
C PHE A 91 4.32 -8.86 -14.98
N ALA A 92 5.26 -8.00 -14.60
CA ALA A 92 5.97 -7.15 -15.57
C ALA A 92 6.70 -7.99 -16.63
N LYS A 93 7.34 -9.09 -16.21
CA LYS A 93 8.03 -10.02 -17.12
C LYS A 93 7.06 -10.82 -18.00
N ALA A 94 5.91 -11.21 -17.45
CA ALA A 94 4.81 -11.84 -18.19
C ALA A 94 4.32 -10.94 -19.34
N VAL A 95 4.10 -9.65 -19.06
CA VAL A 95 3.70 -8.66 -20.07
C VAL A 95 4.80 -8.49 -21.13
N GLU A 96 6.07 -8.37 -20.73
CA GLU A 96 7.21 -8.30 -21.65
C GLU A 96 7.27 -9.53 -22.58
N LEU A 97 7.11 -10.74 -22.03
CA LEU A 97 7.11 -11.98 -22.80
C LEU A 97 5.93 -12.04 -23.77
N GLN A 98 4.74 -11.63 -23.35
CA GLN A 98 3.57 -11.62 -24.22
C GLN A 98 3.71 -10.64 -25.38
N GLN A 99 4.31 -9.47 -25.14
CA GLN A 99 4.58 -8.49 -26.19
C GLN A 99 5.63 -8.98 -27.20
N ARG A 100 6.67 -9.70 -26.74
CA ARG A 100 7.75 -10.21 -27.60
C ARG A 100 7.38 -11.48 -28.36
N CYS A 101 6.66 -12.38 -27.72
CA CYS A 101 6.47 -13.75 -28.20
C CYS A 101 5.02 -14.08 -28.57
N GLY A 102 4.08 -13.14 -28.40
CA GLY A 102 2.64 -13.38 -28.57
C GLY A 102 2.20 -13.87 -29.96
N THR A 103 3.07 -13.77 -30.96
CA THR A 103 2.81 -14.19 -32.35
C THR A 103 3.66 -15.37 -32.82
N VAL A 104 4.55 -15.93 -31.98
CA VAL A 104 5.48 -16.97 -32.41
C VAL A 104 4.91 -18.37 -32.15
N VAL A 105 4.97 -19.25 -33.15
CA VAL A 105 4.30 -20.57 -33.16
C VAL A 105 4.69 -21.48 -31.98
N TRP A 106 5.95 -21.47 -31.55
CA TRP A 106 6.42 -22.25 -30.39
C TRP A 106 5.94 -21.69 -29.04
N ALA A 107 5.42 -20.47 -29.02
CA ALA A 107 4.84 -19.80 -27.87
C ALA A 107 3.30 -19.83 -27.87
N SER A 108 2.67 -20.69 -28.68
CA SER A 108 1.21 -20.86 -28.71
C SER A 108 0.60 -21.24 -27.36
N SER A 109 1.35 -21.94 -26.50
CA SER A 109 0.97 -22.29 -25.12
C SER A 109 1.25 -21.19 -24.10
N LEU A 110 2.04 -20.17 -24.45
CA LEU A 110 2.44 -19.09 -23.54
C LEU A 110 1.23 -18.34 -22.94
N PRO A 111 0.18 -17.96 -23.70
CA PRO A 111 -1.00 -17.32 -23.13
C PRO A 111 -1.69 -18.18 -22.05
N GLN A 112 -1.58 -19.50 -22.13
CA GLN A 112 -2.16 -20.41 -21.14
C GLN A 112 -1.32 -20.44 -19.87
N TRP A 113 0.01 -20.43 -19.98
CA TRP A 113 0.91 -20.36 -18.82
C TRP A 113 0.81 -19.01 -18.10
N LEU A 114 0.60 -17.90 -18.82
CA LEU A 114 0.46 -16.58 -18.22
C LEU A 114 -0.86 -16.40 -17.43
N LYS A 115 -1.83 -17.31 -17.56
CA LYS A 115 -3.02 -17.34 -16.71
C LYS A 115 -2.74 -17.93 -15.33
N ASP A 116 -1.66 -18.70 -15.17
CA ASP A 116 -1.30 -19.34 -13.92
C ASP A 116 -0.55 -18.37 -12.99
N PRO A 117 -1.10 -18.03 -11.81
CA PRO A 117 -0.43 -17.14 -10.86
C PRO A 117 0.87 -17.73 -10.30
N ASP A 118 1.02 -19.05 -10.23
CA ASP A 118 2.26 -19.68 -9.76
C ASP A 118 3.38 -19.53 -10.79
N PHE A 119 3.04 -19.61 -12.08
CA PHE A 119 3.97 -19.29 -13.16
C PHE A 119 4.41 -17.83 -13.12
N ILE A 120 3.49 -16.89 -12.88
CA ILE A 120 3.82 -15.47 -12.69
C ILE A 120 4.76 -15.29 -11.49
N PHE A 121 4.47 -15.96 -10.36
CA PHE A 121 5.31 -15.89 -9.18
C PHE A 121 6.73 -16.44 -9.46
N TRP A 122 6.82 -17.58 -10.15
CA TRP A 122 8.08 -18.17 -10.60
C TRP A 122 8.89 -17.21 -11.47
N LEU A 123 8.25 -16.57 -12.46
CA LEU A 123 8.88 -15.57 -13.32
C LEU A 123 9.51 -14.42 -12.52
N GLY A 124 8.85 -13.99 -11.45
CA GLY A 124 9.30 -12.90 -10.58
C GLY A 124 10.29 -13.30 -9.48
N ALA A 125 10.40 -14.60 -9.20
CA ALA A 125 11.37 -15.20 -8.27
C ALA A 125 12.72 -15.44 -8.95
N MET A 126 12.72 -15.70 -10.26
CA MET A 126 13.92 -15.87 -11.08
C MET A 126 14.82 -14.63 -10.99
N ARG A 127 15.91 -14.70 -10.21
CA ARG A 127 16.99 -13.70 -10.28
C ARG A 127 17.71 -13.91 -11.62
N ARG A 128 17.90 -12.84 -12.40
CA ARG A 128 18.97 -12.85 -13.42
C ARG A 128 20.27 -12.96 -12.62
N GLY A 129 20.93 -14.11 -12.70
CA GLY A 129 22.33 -14.21 -12.32
C GLY A 129 23.08 -13.27 -13.25
N THR A 130 23.64 -12.21 -12.70
CA THR A 130 24.65 -11.35 -13.30
C THR A 130 25.83 -11.37 -12.36
#